data_AF-A0A529LKJ0-F1
#
_entry.id   AF-A0A529LKJ0-F1
#
_cell.length_a   1.000
_cell.length_b   1.000
_cell.length_c   1.000
_cell.angle_alpha   90.00
_cell.angle_beta   90.00
_cell.angle_gamma   90.00
#
_symmetry.space_group_name_H-M   'P 1'
#
loop_
_entity.id
_entity.type
_entity.pdbx_description
1 polymer ?
#
loop_
_entity_poly.entity_id
_entity_poly.type
_entity_poly.pdbx_seq_one_letter_code
_entity_poly.pdbx_strand_id
1 'polypeptide(L)'
;LERAGRDIEAISRDIFEARSTKVSKRNRDFQELLKAIGRKEDIASSIRDSLISLQRLAGFFAHASTRTKMSKDTKARIKTLSRDVLSLADHATFLSQKISFLLDATLGMISIEQNAIIKIFSVAAVIFLPPTLVASVYGMNFDIIPELKWQLGYPFAIAMMVLSAILPFWYFRRRGWL
;
A
#
# COMPACT_ATOMS: atom_id res chain seq x y z
N LEU A 1 15.12 19.57 -9.54
CA LEU A 1 14.32 18.50 -10.18
C LEU A 1 15.09 17.19 -10.27
N GLU A 2 16.32 17.16 -10.80
CA GLU A 2 17.12 15.91 -10.87
C GLU A 2 17.40 15.23 -9.53
N ARG A 3 17.66 16.00 -8.46
CA ARG A 3 17.78 15.43 -7.10
C ARG A 3 16.47 14.80 -6.63
N ALA A 4 15.34 15.47 -6.86
CA ALA A 4 14.03 14.94 -6.50
C ALA A 4 13.69 13.66 -7.30
N GLY A 5 14.06 13.61 -8.59
CA GLY A 5 13.93 12.41 -9.42
C GLY A 5 14.74 11.22 -8.88
N ARG A 6 16.02 11.45 -8.51
CA ARG A 6 16.88 10.42 -7.92
C ARG A 6 16.34 9.88 -6.59
N ASP A 7 15.81 10.77 -5.74
CA ASP A 7 15.23 10.38 -4.46
C ASP A 7 13.97 9.51 -4.65
N ILE A 8 13.16 9.82 -5.66
CA ILE A 8 11.97 9.03 -6.01
C ILE A 8 12.34 7.66 -6.59
N GLU A 9 13.42 7.57 -7.37
CA GLU A 9 13.97 6.30 -7.84
C GLU A 9 14.45 5.41 -6.68
N ALA A 10 15.03 6.01 -5.64
CA ALA A 10 15.46 5.29 -4.44
C ALA A 10 14.25 4.76 -3.65
N ILE A 11 13.23 5.60 -3.43
CA ILE A 11 11.97 5.20 -2.78
C ILE A 11 11.28 4.07 -3.56
N SER A 12 11.26 4.17 -4.90
CA SER A 12 10.71 3.12 -5.76
C SER A 12 11.43 1.78 -5.55
N ARG A 13 12.77 1.77 -5.56
CA ARG A 13 13.53 0.55 -5.29
C ARG A 13 13.26 -0.01 -3.90
N ASP A 14 13.19 0.83 -2.88
CA ASP A 14 12.94 0.39 -1.51
C ASP A 14 11.52 -0.19 -1.30
N ILE A 15 10.52 0.26 -2.08
CA ILE A 15 9.16 -0.32 -2.07
C ILE A 15 9.14 -1.73 -2.70
N PHE A 16 9.90 -1.94 -3.77
CA PHE A 16 9.87 -3.18 -4.56
C PHE A 16 10.92 -4.22 -4.14
N GLU A 17 12.06 -3.80 -3.56
CA GLU A 17 13.07 -4.70 -3.00
C GLU A 17 12.79 -4.96 -1.52
N ALA A 18 12.10 -6.07 -1.23
CA ALA A 18 11.75 -6.49 0.11
C ALA A 18 13.00 -6.73 1.00
N ARG A 19 13.33 -5.77 1.88
CA ARG A 19 14.51 -5.85 2.76
C ARG A 19 14.34 -6.64 4.06
N SER A 20 13.12 -7.05 4.44
CA SER A 20 12.88 -7.67 5.76
C SER A 20 11.89 -8.85 5.72
N THR A 21 12.31 -9.97 6.30
CA THR A 21 11.49 -11.16 6.52
C THR A 21 10.54 -11.04 7.72
N LYS A 22 10.77 -10.07 8.62
CA LYS A 22 9.92 -9.83 9.80
C LYS A 22 8.80 -8.83 9.49
N VAL A 23 7.56 -9.23 9.74
CA VAL A 23 6.33 -8.45 9.50
C VAL A 23 6.33 -7.12 10.26
N SER A 24 6.73 -7.10 11.54
CA SER A 24 6.74 -5.87 12.34
C SER A 24 7.72 -4.83 11.81
N LYS A 25 8.90 -5.28 11.36
CA LYS A 25 9.92 -4.43 10.76
C LYS A 25 9.45 -3.91 9.41
N ARG A 26 8.86 -4.76 8.57
CA ARG A 26 8.30 -4.36 7.27
C ARG A 26 7.17 -3.33 7.41
N ASN A 27 6.27 -3.47 8.38
CA ASN A 27 5.23 -2.46 8.62
C ASN A 27 5.83 -1.11 9.04
N ARG A 28 6.90 -1.12 9.86
CA ARG A 28 7.61 0.11 10.22
C ARG A 28 8.29 0.73 9.00
N ASP A 29 8.92 -0.09 8.16
CA ASP A 29 9.56 0.34 6.92
C ASP A 29 8.53 1.01 5.97
N PHE A 30 7.33 0.44 5.82
CA PHE A 30 6.25 1.07 5.04
C PHE A 30 5.77 2.39 5.62
N GLN A 31 5.67 2.52 6.95
CA GLN A 31 5.32 3.79 7.58
C GLN A 31 6.39 4.87 7.34
N GLU A 32 7.67 4.48 7.37
CA GLU A 32 8.79 5.38 7.05
C GLU A 32 8.75 5.80 5.58
N LEU A 33 8.47 4.86 4.67
CA LEU A 33 8.28 5.15 3.24
C LEU A 33 7.12 6.10 2.99
N LEU A 34 5.96 5.89 3.62
CA LEU A 34 4.81 6.81 3.51
C LEU A 34 5.15 8.23 3.98
N LYS A 35 5.89 8.36 5.09
CA LYS A 35 6.36 9.68 5.57
C LYS A 35 7.34 10.31 4.59
N ALA A 36 8.24 9.53 4.00
CA ALA A 36 9.17 10.02 3.00
C ALA A 36 8.44 10.49 1.74
N ILE A 37 7.49 9.70 1.22
CA ILE A 37 6.62 10.04 0.09
C ILE A 37 5.87 11.34 0.36
N GLY A 38 5.20 11.47 1.51
CA GLY A 38 4.46 12.68 1.87
C GLY A 38 5.34 13.94 1.88
N ARG A 39 6.52 13.87 2.51
CA ARG A 39 7.49 14.98 2.49
C ARG A 39 7.95 15.36 1.07
N LYS A 40 8.09 14.37 0.18
CA LYS A 40 8.46 14.63 -1.22
C LYS A 40 7.31 15.24 -2.00
N GLU A 41 6.07 14.84 -1.74
CA GLU A 41 4.89 15.44 -2.36
C GLU A 41 4.73 16.91 -1.97
N ASP A 42 4.93 17.26 -0.69
CA ASP A 42 4.84 18.65 -0.23
C ASP A 42 5.84 19.56 -0.98
N ILE A 43 7.08 19.07 -1.16
CA ILE A 43 8.12 19.80 -1.91
C ILE A 43 7.76 19.88 -3.39
N ALA A 44 7.29 18.78 -4.00
CA ALA A 44 6.90 18.75 -5.41
C ALA A 44 5.73 19.69 -5.68
N SER A 45 4.74 19.72 -4.78
CA SER A 45 3.59 20.63 -4.82
C SER A 45 4.02 22.09 -4.74
N SER A 46 4.91 22.43 -3.78
CA SER A 46 5.45 23.79 -3.64
C SER A 46 6.21 24.25 -4.90
N ILE A 47 6.98 23.35 -5.53
CA ILE A 47 7.67 23.62 -6.80
C ILE A 47 6.64 23.86 -7.91
N ARG A 48 5.59 23.03 -7.99
CA ARG A 48 4.54 23.15 -9.00
C ARG A 48 3.81 24.49 -8.89
N ASP A 49 3.41 24.88 -7.68
CA ASP A 49 2.71 26.15 -7.44
C ASP A 49 3.57 27.36 -7.83
N SER A 50 4.87 27.30 -7.52
CA SER A 50 5.85 28.32 -7.92
C SER A 50 6.00 28.40 -9.45
N LEU A 51 6.08 27.26 -10.13
CA LEU A 51 6.17 27.18 -11.60
C LEU A 51 4.91 27.70 -12.29
N ILE A 52 3.73 27.39 -11.76
CA ILE A 52 2.46 27.94 -12.26
C ILE A 52 2.45 29.47 -12.13
N SER A 53 2.95 30.01 -11.01
CA SER A 53 3.08 31.46 -10.84
C SER A 53 4.04 32.09 -11.86
N LEU A 54 5.20 31.46 -12.08
CA LEU A 54 6.16 31.89 -13.11
C LEU A 54 5.58 31.80 -14.53
N GLN A 55 4.77 30.78 -14.81
CA GLN A 55 4.11 30.62 -16.11
C GLN A 55 3.09 31.75 -16.35
N ARG A 56 2.32 32.14 -15.33
CA ARG A 56 1.42 33.30 -15.41
C ARG A 56 2.18 34.60 -15.68
N LEU A 57 3.30 34.82 -14.98
CA LEU A 57 4.16 35.99 -15.21
C LEU A 57 4.75 35.99 -16.62
N ALA A 58 5.27 34.84 -17.08
CA ALA A 58 5.83 34.70 -18.43
C ALA A 58 4.77 34.98 -19.52
N GLY A 59 3.54 34.50 -19.31
CA GLY A 59 2.39 34.81 -20.16
C GLY A 59 2.05 36.31 -20.18
N PHE A 60 2.01 36.95 -19.02
CA PHE A 60 1.81 38.40 -18.91
C PHE A 60 2.89 39.19 -19.66
N PHE A 61 4.17 38.87 -19.46
CA PHE A 61 5.28 39.52 -20.16
C PHE A 61 5.24 39.28 -21.66
N ALA A 62 4.85 38.08 -22.12
CA ALA A 62 4.68 37.79 -23.54
C ALA A 62 3.58 38.68 -24.16
N HIS A 63 2.43 38.82 -23.49
CA HIS A 63 1.35 39.71 -23.93
C HIS A 63 1.77 41.19 -23.91
N ALA A 64 2.43 41.65 -22.83
CA ALA A 64 2.92 43.03 -22.70
C ALA A 64 3.94 43.36 -23.81
N SER A 65 4.81 42.41 -24.16
CA SER A 65 5.81 42.58 -25.23
C SER A 65 5.19 42.76 -26.63
N THR A 66 3.93 42.34 -26.81
CA THR A 66 3.20 42.53 -28.06
C THR A 66 2.59 43.93 -28.15
N ARG A 67 2.21 44.53 -27.01
CA ARG A 67 1.63 45.88 -26.91
C ARG A 67 2.68 46.99 -26.85
N THR A 68 3.85 46.72 -26.30
CA THR A 68 4.94 47.69 -26.17
C THR A 68 5.96 47.56 -27.32
N LYS A 69 6.52 48.67 -27.79
CA LYS A 69 7.63 48.71 -28.77
C LYS A 69 8.91 48.14 -28.12
N MET A 70 9.00 46.81 -28.02
CA MET A 70 10.19 46.10 -27.54
C MET A 70 11.08 45.63 -28.70
N SER A 71 12.39 45.52 -28.47
CA SER A 71 13.33 44.98 -29.45
C SER A 71 13.01 43.51 -29.78
N LYS A 72 13.37 43.06 -30.99
CA LYS A 72 13.16 41.66 -31.42
C LYS A 72 13.90 40.67 -30.52
N ASP A 73 15.09 41.02 -30.02
CA ASP A 73 15.89 40.18 -29.13
C ASP A 73 15.17 39.94 -27.79
N THR A 74 14.61 40.99 -27.19
CA THR A 74 13.92 40.88 -25.90
C THR A 74 12.65 40.02 -26.01
N LYS A 75 11.90 40.15 -27.12
CA LYS A 75 10.74 39.29 -27.39
C LYS A 75 11.13 37.82 -27.53
N ALA A 76 12.25 37.53 -28.20
CA ALA A 76 12.78 36.18 -28.34
C ALA A 76 13.15 35.58 -26.97
N ARG A 77 13.85 36.33 -26.11
CA ARG A 77 14.21 35.89 -24.75
C ARG A 77 12.99 35.58 -23.89
N ILE A 78 11.95 36.42 -23.89
CA ILE A 78 10.70 36.18 -23.15
C ILE A 78 10.04 34.89 -23.63
N LYS A 79 10.01 34.65 -24.95
CA LYS A 79 9.42 33.45 -25.53
C LYS A 79 10.18 32.18 -25.13
N THR A 80 11.51 32.23 -25.12
CA THR A 80 12.35 31.11 -24.66
C THR A 80 12.10 30.82 -23.19
N LEU A 81 12.16 31.85 -22.33
CA LEU A 81 11.90 31.69 -20.88
C LEU A 81 10.51 31.10 -20.61
N SER A 82 9.49 31.53 -21.34
CA SER A 82 8.13 31.00 -21.23
C SER A 82 8.06 29.51 -21.56
N ARG A 83 8.77 29.05 -22.61
CA ARG A 83 8.86 27.63 -22.96
C ARG A 83 9.61 26.83 -21.90
N ASP A 84 10.71 27.37 -21.37
CA ASP A 84 11.50 26.69 -20.35
C ASP A 84 10.69 26.50 -19.06
N VAL A 85 9.96 27.53 -18.62
CA VAL A 85 9.05 27.44 -17.47
C VAL A 85 7.95 26.41 -17.69
N LEU A 86 7.36 26.37 -18.90
CA LEU A 86 6.35 25.37 -19.25
C LEU A 86 6.91 23.95 -19.16
N SER A 87 8.10 23.71 -19.75
CA SER A 87 8.75 22.40 -19.69
C SER A 87 9.08 21.96 -18.26
N LEU A 88 9.50 22.89 -17.39
CA LEU A 88 9.72 22.62 -15.97
C LEU A 88 8.40 22.29 -15.24
N ALA A 89 7.30 22.97 -15.58
CA ALA A 89 5.98 22.71 -15.00
C ALA A 89 5.45 21.32 -15.39
N ASP A 90 5.64 20.93 -16.65
CA ASP A 90 5.30 19.58 -17.13
C ASP A 90 6.14 18.52 -16.40
N HIS A 91 7.44 18.76 -16.22
CA HIS A 91 8.30 17.87 -15.43
C HIS A 91 7.89 17.77 -13.96
N ALA A 92 7.49 18.87 -13.32
CA ALA A 92 6.98 18.85 -11.95
C ALA A 92 5.67 18.05 -11.84
N THR A 93 4.80 18.17 -12.85
CA THR A 93 3.55 17.40 -12.94
C THR A 93 3.82 15.91 -13.07
N PHE A 94 4.76 15.52 -13.96
CA PHE A 94 5.20 14.13 -14.09
C PHE A 94 5.74 13.57 -12.77
N LEU A 95 6.49 14.38 -12.02
CA LEU A 95 7.04 13.97 -10.73
C LEU A 95 5.95 13.68 -9.70
N SER A 96 4.95 14.57 -9.57
CA SER A 96 3.81 14.39 -8.65
C SER A 96 2.98 13.16 -9.03
N GLN A 97 2.80 12.88 -10.32
CA GLN A 97 2.17 11.63 -10.78
C GLN A 97 2.97 10.39 -10.35
N LYS A 98 4.30 10.43 -10.48
CA LYS A 98 5.17 9.32 -10.02
C LYS A 98 5.09 9.13 -8.50
N ILE A 99 5.06 10.22 -7.73
CA ILE A 99 4.90 10.15 -6.27
C ILE A 99 3.55 9.54 -5.89
N SER A 100 2.47 9.96 -6.56
CA SER A 100 1.12 9.41 -6.36
C SER A 100 1.08 7.91 -6.67
N PHE A 101 1.70 7.48 -7.77
CA PHE A 101 1.83 6.06 -8.08
C PHE A 101 2.59 5.28 -6.99
N LEU A 102 3.67 5.84 -6.43
CA LEU A 102 4.41 5.20 -5.33
C LEU A 102 3.60 5.15 -4.04
N LEU A 103 2.80 6.18 -3.75
CA LEU A 103 1.88 6.18 -2.62
C LEU A 103 0.87 5.04 -2.74
N ASP A 104 0.21 4.93 -3.89
CA ASP A 104 -0.78 3.88 -4.17
C ASP A 104 -0.14 2.49 -4.12
N ALA A 105 1.05 2.32 -4.69
CA ALA A 105 1.80 1.08 -4.62
C ALA A 105 2.16 0.70 -3.17
N THR A 106 2.59 1.67 -2.36
CA THR A 106 2.92 1.46 -0.94
C THR A 106 1.67 1.04 -0.15
N LEU A 107 0.53 1.72 -0.37
CA LEU A 107 -0.74 1.36 0.25
C LEU A 107 -1.22 -0.04 -0.20
N GLY A 108 -1.04 -0.38 -1.48
CA GLY A 108 -1.31 -1.71 -2.01
C GLY A 108 -0.48 -2.79 -1.33
N MET A 109 0.82 -2.55 -1.14
CA MET A 109 1.71 -3.47 -0.41
C MET A 109 1.27 -3.65 1.06
N ILE A 110 0.91 -2.57 1.75
CA ILE A 110 0.37 -2.64 3.12
C ILE A 110 -0.92 -3.46 3.16
N SER A 111 -1.81 -3.30 2.18
CA SER A 111 -3.05 -4.07 2.08
C SER A 111 -2.78 -5.56 1.87
N ILE A 112 -1.83 -5.91 0.99
CA ILE A 112 -1.39 -7.31 0.80
C ILE A 112 -0.92 -7.91 2.13
N GLU A 113 -0.15 -7.16 2.91
CA GLU A 113 0.33 -7.59 4.22
C GLU A 113 -0.78 -7.80 5.24
N GLN A 114 -1.70 -6.84 5.34
CA GLN A 114 -2.85 -6.96 6.23
C GLN A 114 -3.72 -8.15 5.84
N ASN A 115 -3.95 -8.36 4.55
CA ASN A 115 -4.71 -9.50 4.05
C ASN A 115 -4.01 -10.83 4.36
N ALA A 116 -2.68 -10.89 4.26
CA ALA A 116 -1.91 -12.07 4.64
C ALA A 116 -2.05 -12.39 6.13
N ILE A 117 -1.97 -11.37 7.00
CA ILE A 117 -2.19 -11.53 8.45
C ILE A 117 -3.62 -12.03 8.74
N ILE A 118 -4.64 -11.40 8.16
CA ILE A 118 -6.04 -11.81 8.32
C ILE A 118 -6.24 -13.25 7.88
N LYS A 119 -5.67 -13.64 6.73
CA LYS A 119 -5.74 -15.00 6.19
C LYS A 119 -5.22 -16.03 7.20
N ILE A 120 -4.11 -15.76 7.87
CA ILE A 120 -3.54 -16.64 8.90
C ILE A 120 -4.52 -16.81 10.06
N PHE A 121 -5.08 -15.72 10.59
CA PHE A 121 -6.07 -15.79 11.68
C PHE A 121 -7.34 -16.51 11.27
N SER A 122 -7.85 -16.28 10.06
CA SER A 122 -9.03 -16.98 9.55
C SER A 122 -8.78 -18.49 9.43
N VAL A 123 -7.62 -18.91 8.92
CA VAL A 123 -7.25 -20.33 8.84
C VAL A 123 -7.13 -20.94 10.24
N ALA A 124 -6.49 -20.23 11.19
CA ALA A 124 -6.41 -20.70 12.57
C ALA A 124 -7.81 -20.85 13.21
N ALA A 125 -8.70 -19.89 13.02
CA ALA A 125 -10.06 -19.95 13.52
C ALA A 125 -10.82 -21.15 12.95
N VAL A 126 -10.75 -21.39 11.64
CA VAL A 126 -11.43 -22.55 11.01
C VAL A 126 -10.87 -23.88 11.52
N ILE A 127 -9.59 -23.96 11.87
CA ILE A 127 -8.97 -25.17 12.45
C ILE A 127 -9.43 -25.39 13.90
N PHE A 128 -9.57 -24.33 14.71
CA PHE A 128 -9.85 -24.45 16.15
C PHE A 128 -11.33 -24.36 16.53
N LEU A 129 -12.18 -23.69 15.75
CA LEU A 129 -13.59 -23.51 16.06
C LEU A 129 -14.37 -24.84 16.13
N PRO A 130 -14.25 -25.78 15.16
CA PRO A 130 -14.98 -27.03 15.20
C PRO A 130 -14.61 -27.93 16.40
N PRO A 131 -13.32 -28.16 16.72
CA PRO A 131 -12.95 -28.89 17.95
C PRO A 131 -13.49 -28.21 19.22
N THR A 132 -13.45 -26.88 19.27
CA THR A 132 -13.95 -26.11 20.43
C THR A 132 -15.45 -26.26 20.59
N LEU A 133 -16.20 -26.30 19.48
CA LEU A 133 -17.65 -26.53 19.50
C LEU A 133 -17.96 -27.94 20.01
N VAL A 134 -17.25 -28.97 19.52
CA VAL A 134 -17.38 -30.35 20.00
C VAL A 134 -17.06 -30.42 21.50
N ALA A 135 -15.97 -29.80 21.94
CA ALA A 135 -15.58 -29.77 23.35
C ALA A 135 -16.62 -29.08 24.22
N SER A 136 -17.19 -27.97 23.72
CA SER A 136 -18.27 -27.24 24.39
C SER A 136 -19.51 -28.11 24.55
N VAL A 137 -19.96 -28.78 23.48
CA VAL A 137 -21.16 -29.64 23.50
C VAL A 137 -20.99 -30.80 24.49
N TYR A 138 -19.85 -31.49 24.47
CA TYR A 138 -19.56 -32.59 25.42
C TYR A 138 -19.23 -32.11 26.84
N GLY A 139 -18.94 -30.82 27.03
CA GLY A 139 -18.72 -30.19 28.34
C GLY A 139 -20.01 -29.66 28.99
N MET A 140 -21.17 -29.74 28.32
CA MET A 140 -22.45 -29.31 28.89
C MET A 140 -23.03 -30.39 29.81
N ASN A 141 -23.52 -29.98 30.99
CA ASN A 141 -24.14 -30.87 31.99
C ASN A 141 -25.59 -31.24 31.62
N PHE A 142 -25.80 -31.98 30.53
CA PHE A 142 -27.13 -32.52 30.20
C PHE A 142 -27.35 -33.90 30.85
N ASP A 143 -28.53 -34.11 31.46
CA ASP A 143 -28.93 -35.37 32.10
C ASP A 143 -29.13 -36.55 31.11
N ILE A 144 -29.39 -36.24 29.84
CA ILE A 144 -29.58 -37.23 28.76
C ILE A 144 -28.59 -36.92 27.63
N ILE A 145 -27.35 -37.38 27.77
CA ILE A 145 -26.39 -37.48 26.67
C ILE A 145 -26.32 -38.97 26.29
N PRO A 146 -27.12 -39.44 25.31
CA PRO A 146 -27.19 -40.86 24.96
C PRO A 146 -25.83 -41.44 24.52
N GLU A 147 -24.96 -40.60 23.97
CA GLU A 147 -23.61 -40.94 23.51
C GLU A 147 -22.61 -41.21 24.66
N LEU A 148 -22.86 -40.67 25.87
CA LEU A 148 -21.98 -40.84 27.03
C LEU A 148 -22.14 -42.22 27.71
N LYS A 149 -23.30 -42.88 27.52
CA LYS A 149 -23.55 -44.25 28.01
C LYS A 149 -22.82 -45.31 27.18
N TRP A 150 -22.22 -44.91 26.05
CA TRP A 150 -21.44 -45.78 25.20
C TRP A 150 -19.96 -45.75 25.63
N GLN A 151 -19.34 -46.91 25.87
CA GLN A 151 -17.92 -46.99 26.29
C GLN A 151 -16.96 -46.32 25.29
N LEU A 152 -17.38 -46.11 24.05
CA LEU A 152 -16.62 -45.49 22.97
C LEU A 152 -16.94 -44.00 22.74
N GLY A 153 -17.89 -43.40 23.48
CA GLY A 153 -18.32 -42.01 23.26
C GLY A 153 -17.21 -40.99 23.45
N TYR A 154 -16.37 -41.17 24.48
CA TYR A 154 -15.22 -40.29 24.74
C TYR A 154 -14.11 -40.42 23.67
N PRO A 155 -13.65 -41.63 23.30
CA PRO A 155 -12.77 -41.81 22.14
C PRO A 155 -13.34 -41.24 20.83
N PHE A 156 -14.64 -41.38 20.59
CA PHE A 156 -15.30 -40.86 19.39
C PHE A 156 -15.31 -39.32 19.35
N ALA A 157 -15.59 -38.66 20.49
CA ALA A 157 -15.51 -37.20 20.60
C ALA A 157 -14.11 -36.68 20.29
N ILE A 158 -13.06 -37.33 20.82
CA ILE A 158 -11.66 -36.99 20.52
C ILE A 158 -11.37 -37.20 19.02
N ALA A 159 -11.81 -38.33 18.45
CA ALA A 159 -11.65 -38.60 17.03
C ALA A 159 -12.33 -37.51 16.16
N MET A 160 -13.54 -37.08 16.51
CA MET A 160 -14.23 -35.99 15.83
C MET A 160 -13.49 -34.64 15.95
N MET A 161 -12.96 -34.30 17.14
CA MET A 161 -12.15 -33.10 17.31
C MET A 161 -10.92 -33.12 16.40
N VAL A 162 -10.16 -34.22 16.41
CA VAL A 162 -8.96 -34.39 15.59
C VAL A 162 -9.30 -34.33 14.09
N LEU A 163 -10.34 -35.05 13.66
CA LEU A 163 -10.78 -35.05 12.27
C LEU A 163 -11.20 -33.65 11.80
N SER A 164 -11.91 -32.91 12.66
CA SER A 164 -12.40 -31.57 12.37
C SER A 164 -11.30 -30.51 12.27
N ALA A 165 -10.13 -30.73 12.89
CA ALA A 165 -8.95 -29.88 12.71
C ALA A 165 -8.14 -30.28 11.45
N ILE A 166 -8.03 -31.58 11.16
CA ILE A 166 -7.24 -32.11 10.04
C ILE A 166 -7.91 -31.83 8.69
N LEU A 167 -9.24 -31.97 8.59
CA LEU A 167 -9.98 -31.78 7.34
C LEU A 167 -9.78 -30.36 6.74
N PRO A 168 -9.98 -29.26 7.49
CA PRO A 168 -9.71 -27.92 6.99
C PRO A 168 -8.23 -27.69 6.69
N PHE A 169 -7.33 -28.18 7.56
CA PHE A 169 -5.89 -28.04 7.35
C PHE A 169 -5.44 -28.65 6.01
N TRP A 170 -5.89 -29.88 5.71
CA TRP A 170 -5.57 -30.54 4.46
C TRP A 170 -6.20 -29.84 3.25
N TYR A 171 -7.44 -29.37 3.38
CA TYR A 171 -8.13 -28.60 2.34
C TYR A 171 -7.37 -27.30 1.99
N PHE A 172 -6.99 -26.51 2.99
CA PHE A 172 -6.24 -25.26 2.78
C PHE A 172 -4.84 -25.51 2.23
N ARG A 173 -4.16 -26.56 2.68
CA ARG A 173 -2.84 -26.95 2.15
C ARG A 173 -2.91 -27.34 0.67
N ARG A 174 -3.93 -28.10 0.26
CA ARG A 174 -4.12 -28.48 -1.15
C ARG A 174 -4.44 -27.30 -2.06
N ARG A 175 -5.10 -26.26 -1.53
CA ARG A 175 -5.44 -25.03 -2.25
C ARG A 175 -4.27 -24.05 -2.35
N GLY A 176 -3.13 -24.31 -1.71
CA GLY A 176 -2.00 -23.36 -1.65
C GLY A 176 -2.29 -22.13 -0.79
N TRP A 177 -3.18 -22.25 0.19
CA TRP A 177 -3.55 -21.14 1.06
C TRP A 177 -2.60 -20.99 2.27
N LEU A 178 -1.81 -22.04 2.53
CA LEU A 178 -0.84 -22.23 3.60
C LEU A 178 0.54 -22.49 3.01
#